data_AF-A0A117RPU8-F1
#
_entry.id   AF-A0A117RPU8-F1
#
_cell.length_a   1.000
_cell.length_b   1.000
_cell.length_c   1.000
_cell.angle_alpha   90.00
_cell.angle_beta   90.00
_cell.angle_gamma   90.00
#
_symmetry.space_group_name_H-M   'P 1'
#
loop_
_entity.id
_entity.type
_entity.pdbx_description
1 polymer ?
#
loop_
_entity_poly.entity_id
_entity_poly.type
_entity_poly.pdbx_seq_one_letter_code
_entity_poly.pdbx_strand_id
1 'polypeptide(L)'
;MSDSEIPHGDGRAHGDGRAVDVYLDLLRIRMDTEDYRLLLRAVEPVLQAIEEERLSSDDLALDAGAADELPQEVRDEAALVIATAVTGRLDNEVVEIDVEETGPVRIVTDATTASDPARLGEIADYIRERHRQTEELRGIAEVSGLPTDF
;
A
#
# COMPACT_ATOMS: atom_id res chain seq x y z
N MET A 1 50.96 -8.07 18.10
CA MET A 1 50.10 -6.94 17.73
C MET A 1 49.49 -7.33 16.41
N SER A 2 48.28 -7.86 16.44
CA SER A 2 47.55 -8.41 15.29
C SER A 2 46.17 -7.78 15.27
N ASP A 3 45.72 -7.57 14.04
CA ASP A 3 44.72 -6.62 13.58
C ASP A 3 43.37 -6.62 14.31
N SER A 4 42.89 -5.38 14.45
CA SER A 4 41.51 -4.91 14.51
C SER A 4 40.41 -5.95 14.25
N GLU A 5 39.61 -6.18 15.28
CA GLU A 5 38.18 -6.51 15.11
C GLU A 5 37.51 -5.42 14.28
N ILE A 6 37.00 -5.80 13.11
CA ILE A 6 36.00 -5.02 12.38
C ILE A 6 34.66 -5.33 13.05
N PRO A 7 33.93 -4.36 13.63
CA PRO A 7 32.58 -4.63 14.07
C PRO A 7 31.72 -4.82 12.81
N HIS A 8 31.06 -5.97 12.73
CA HIS A 8 30.00 -6.22 11.76
C HIS A 8 28.93 -5.15 11.95
N GLY A 9 28.81 -4.27 10.95
CA GLY A 9 27.66 -3.39 10.85
C GLY A 9 26.43 -4.23 10.60
N ASP A 10 25.55 -4.31 11.60
CA ASP A 10 24.13 -4.65 11.39
C ASP A 10 23.50 -3.54 10.56
N GLY A 11 23.64 -3.68 9.24
CA GLY A 11 23.12 -2.79 8.23
C GLY A 11 21.88 -3.36 7.54
N ARG A 12 20.94 -3.96 8.28
CA ARG A 12 19.62 -4.35 7.76
C ARG A 12 18.53 -4.07 8.80
N ALA A 13 17.49 -3.35 8.38
CA ALA A 13 16.24 -3.05 9.10
C ALA A 13 16.28 -2.00 10.25
N HIS A 14 16.81 -0.79 10.04
CA HIS A 14 16.66 0.33 11.01
C HIS A 14 16.11 1.64 10.39
N GLY A 15 15.75 1.64 9.10
CA GLY A 15 15.21 2.82 8.41
C GLY A 15 13.68 2.89 8.42
N ASP A 16 13.03 1.75 8.23
CA ASP A 16 11.62 1.71 7.82
C ASP A 16 10.67 2.05 8.98
N GLY A 17 10.92 1.50 10.18
CA GLY A 17 10.16 1.86 11.39
C GLY A 17 10.27 3.34 11.76
N ARG A 18 11.46 3.95 11.56
CA ARG A 18 11.66 5.39 11.84
C ARG A 18 10.84 6.27 10.89
N ALA A 19 10.70 5.88 9.62
CA ALA A 19 9.90 6.67 8.66
C ALA A 19 8.42 6.62 9.05
N VAL A 20 7.91 5.45 9.41
CA VAL A 20 6.53 5.27 9.88
C VAL A 20 6.26 6.09 11.15
N ASP A 21 7.16 6.02 12.14
CA ASP A 21 7.02 6.79 13.39
C ASP A 21 6.91 8.30 13.12
N VAL A 22 7.77 8.83 12.25
CA VAL A 22 7.74 10.25 11.86
C VAL A 22 6.43 10.62 11.18
N TYR A 23 5.91 9.75 10.31
CA TYR A 23 4.66 10.00 9.62
C TYR A 23 3.45 9.99 10.57
N LEU A 24 3.37 9.00 11.47
CA LEU A 24 2.31 8.90 12.48
C LEU A 24 2.34 10.09 13.45
N ASP A 25 3.53 10.54 13.87
CA ASP A 25 3.68 11.73 14.72
C ASP A 25 3.17 13.01 14.01
N LEU A 26 3.37 13.13 12.70
CA LEU A 26 2.82 14.23 11.91
C LEU A 26 1.28 14.16 11.85
N LEU A 27 0.72 12.97 11.57
CA LEU A 27 -0.72 12.76 11.47
C LEU A 27 -1.42 13.06 12.80
N ARG A 28 -0.81 12.66 13.92
CA ARG A 28 -1.33 12.96 15.27
C ARG A 28 -1.53 14.45 15.51
N ILE A 29 -0.74 15.32 14.88
CA ILE A 29 -0.83 16.78 15.03
C ILE A 29 -1.88 17.37 14.07
N ARG A 30 -2.03 16.79 12.88
CA ARG A 30 -2.83 17.36 11.79
C ARG A 30 -4.26 16.85 11.74
N MET A 31 -4.50 15.60 12.12
CA MET A 31 -5.80 14.96 12.04
C MET A 31 -6.62 15.17 13.31
N ASP A 32 -7.95 15.14 13.15
CA ASP A 32 -8.86 15.05 14.29
C ASP A 32 -8.58 13.77 15.09
N THR A 33 -8.74 13.87 16.41
CA THR A 33 -8.34 12.77 17.31
C THR A 33 -9.13 11.49 17.05
N GLU A 34 -10.37 11.59 16.60
CA GLU A 34 -11.17 10.41 16.27
C GLU A 34 -10.69 9.75 14.98
N ASP A 35 -10.44 10.54 13.94
CA ASP A 35 -9.92 10.05 12.66
C ASP A 35 -8.53 9.44 12.80
N TYR A 36 -7.66 10.04 13.64
CA TYR A 36 -6.36 9.45 13.97
C TYR A 36 -6.49 8.09 14.67
N ARG A 37 -7.48 7.90 15.54
CA ARG A 37 -7.72 6.60 16.18
C ARG A 37 -8.25 5.57 15.20
N LEU A 38 -9.12 5.98 14.27
CA LEU A 38 -9.62 5.11 13.21
C LEU A 38 -8.47 4.66 12.30
N LEU A 39 -7.60 5.60 11.92
CA LEU A 39 -6.39 5.31 11.15
C LEU A 39 -5.52 4.27 11.86
N LEU A 40 -5.20 4.47 13.14
CA LEU A 40 -4.37 3.53 13.91
C LEU A 40 -4.96 2.12 13.92
N ARG A 41 -6.27 1.99 14.15
CA ARG A 41 -6.96 0.68 14.12
C ARG A 41 -6.88 0.00 12.75
N ALA A 42 -6.87 0.78 11.67
CA ALA A 42 -6.78 0.26 10.31
C ALA A 42 -5.37 -0.22 9.96
N VAL A 43 -4.32 0.52 10.37
CA VAL A 43 -2.94 0.24 9.96
C VAL A 43 -2.21 -0.72 10.89
N GLU A 44 -2.53 -0.76 12.19
CA GLU A 44 -1.82 -1.56 13.19
C GLU A 44 -1.69 -3.05 12.83
N PRO A 45 -2.75 -3.75 12.35
CA PRO A 45 -2.61 -5.15 11.95
C PRO A 45 -1.65 -5.36 10.78
N VAL A 46 -1.66 -4.43 9.81
CA VAL A 46 -0.83 -4.51 8.61
C VAL A 46 0.62 -4.19 8.95
N LEU A 47 0.87 -3.18 9.79
CA LEU A 47 2.21 -2.85 10.29
C LEU A 47 2.83 -4.01 11.07
N GLN A 48 2.03 -4.68 11.91
CA GLN A 48 2.48 -5.88 12.62
C GLN A 48 2.83 -7.00 11.64
N ALA A 49 2.01 -7.23 10.60
CA ALA A 49 2.29 -8.24 9.58
C ALA A 49 3.57 -7.95 8.77
N ILE A 50 3.86 -6.66 8.50
CA ILE A 50 5.12 -6.21 7.89
C ILE A 50 6.31 -6.57 8.77
N GLU A 51 6.25 -6.22 10.06
CA GLU A 51 7.33 -6.46 11.02
C GLU A 51 7.61 -7.95 11.22
N GLU A 52 6.57 -8.78 11.23
CA GLU A 52 6.69 -10.24 11.35
C GLU A 52 7.19 -10.93 10.06
N GLU A 53 7.50 -10.19 8.99
CA GLU A 53 7.83 -10.70 7.64
C GLU A 53 6.74 -11.62 7.08
N ARG A 54 5.48 -11.42 7.51
CA ARG A 54 4.35 -12.29 7.19
C ARG A 54 3.53 -11.85 6.00
N LEU A 55 3.86 -10.71 5.39
CA LEU A 55 3.12 -10.22 4.24
C LEU A 55 3.29 -11.16 3.04
N SER A 56 2.20 -11.84 2.69
CA SER A 56 1.99 -12.32 1.33
C SER A 56 1.34 -11.21 0.51
N SER A 57 1.61 -11.12 -0.80
CA SER A 57 1.08 -10.05 -1.65
C SER A 57 -0.45 -9.92 -1.63
N ASP A 58 -1.16 -11.00 -1.27
CA ASP A 58 -2.62 -11.04 -1.15
C ASP A 58 -3.15 -10.38 0.15
N ASP A 59 -2.32 -10.24 1.19
CA ASP A 59 -2.70 -9.62 2.47
C ASP A 59 -2.66 -8.09 2.43
N LEU A 60 -2.16 -7.50 1.34
CA LEU A 60 -2.10 -6.04 1.15
C LEU A 60 -3.38 -5.46 0.52
N ALA A 61 -4.31 -6.31 0.12
CA ALA A 61 -5.67 -5.87 -0.12
C ALA A 61 -6.27 -5.53 1.24
N LEU A 62 -6.26 -4.25 1.62
CA LEU A 62 -7.05 -3.75 2.74
C LEU A 62 -8.46 -4.32 2.57
N ASP A 63 -8.85 -5.24 3.45
CA ASP A 63 -10.11 -5.96 3.37
C ASP A 63 -11.22 -4.96 3.04
N ALA A 64 -11.77 -5.10 1.83
CA ALA A 64 -12.70 -4.15 1.25
C ALA A 64 -13.93 -3.95 2.16
N GLY A 65 -14.22 -4.89 3.06
CA GLY A 65 -15.28 -4.77 4.06
C GLY A 65 -14.99 -3.81 5.22
N ALA A 66 -13.73 -3.69 5.68
CA ALA A 66 -13.37 -2.77 6.78
C ALA A 66 -12.93 -1.39 6.26
N ALA A 67 -12.35 -1.34 5.05
CA ALA A 67 -11.98 -0.10 4.39
C ALA A 67 -13.21 0.70 3.94
N ASP A 68 -14.35 0.06 3.62
CA ASP A 68 -15.52 0.77 3.08
C ASP A 68 -16.26 1.66 4.08
N GLU A 69 -16.08 1.43 5.38
CA GLU A 69 -16.69 2.25 6.44
C GLU A 69 -15.84 3.48 6.83
N LEU A 70 -14.59 3.55 6.38
CA LEU A 70 -13.69 4.65 6.74
C LEU A 70 -13.95 5.90 5.88
N PRO A 71 -13.83 7.12 6.45
CA PRO A 71 -13.73 8.33 5.64
C PRO A 71 -12.58 8.23 4.64
N GLN A 72 -12.76 8.74 3.43
CA GLN A 72 -11.75 8.63 2.36
C GLN A 72 -10.39 9.21 2.77
N GLU A 73 -10.38 10.34 3.47
CA GLU A 73 -9.16 10.94 4.01
C GLU A 73 -8.41 9.98 4.93
N VAL A 74 -9.11 9.23 5.79
CA VAL A 74 -8.50 8.22 6.67
C VAL A 74 -7.95 7.04 5.87
N ARG A 75 -8.63 6.62 4.79
CA ARG A 75 -8.15 5.54 3.92
C ARG A 75 -6.89 5.92 3.18
N ASP A 76 -6.85 7.13 2.61
CA ASP A 76 -5.70 7.63 1.86
C ASP A 76 -4.48 7.73 2.79
N GLU A 77 -4.65 8.27 3.99
CA GLU A 77 -3.58 8.34 4.98
C GLU A 77 -3.13 6.97 5.49
N ALA A 78 -4.05 6.02 5.68
CA ALA A 78 -3.72 4.64 6.02
C ALA A 78 -2.87 3.97 4.93
N ALA A 79 -3.22 4.18 3.66
CA ALA A 79 -2.46 3.67 2.53
C ALA A 79 -1.04 4.26 2.47
N LEU A 80 -0.89 5.55 2.79
CA LEU A 80 0.42 6.21 2.87
C LEU A 80 1.28 5.70 4.02
N VAL A 81 0.71 5.43 5.19
CA VAL A 81 1.41 4.80 6.31
C VAL A 81 1.94 3.42 5.91
N ILE A 82 1.09 2.59 5.31
CA ILE A 82 1.47 1.23 4.87
C ILE A 82 2.55 1.31 3.79
N ALA A 83 2.40 2.20 2.80
CA ALA A 83 3.41 2.40 1.78
C ALA A 83 4.75 2.87 2.38
N THR A 84 4.71 3.76 3.37
CA THR A 84 5.90 4.20 4.11
C THR A 84 6.58 3.04 4.82
N ALA A 85 5.80 2.15 5.44
CA ALA A 85 6.33 0.95 6.09
C ALA A 85 6.98 -0.03 5.11
N VAL A 86 6.38 -0.20 3.93
CA VAL A 86 6.88 -1.12 2.88
C VAL A 86 8.10 -0.54 2.14
N THR A 87 8.11 0.77 1.89
CA THR A 87 9.13 1.41 1.03
C THR A 87 10.23 2.12 1.81
N GLY A 88 10.02 2.40 3.10
CA GLY A 88 10.89 3.25 3.92
C GLY A 88 10.90 4.72 3.48
N ARG A 89 9.99 5.12 2.59
CA ARG A 89 9.96 6.46 1.97
C ARG A 89 8.78 7.29 2.49
N LEU A 90 9.01 8.59 2.64
CA LEU A 90 7.99 9.56 3.07
C LEU A 90 7.36 10.33 1.90
N ASP A 91 7.92 10.22 0.69
CA ASP A 91 7.46 10.89 -0.51
C ASP A 91 6.49 10.03 -1.33
N ASN A 92 5.75 9.13 -0.65
CA ASN A 92 4.63 8.42 -1.24
C ASN A 92 3.43 9.36 -1.38
N GLU A 93 2.67 9.19 -2.45
CA GLU A 93 1.49 9.98 -2.78
C GLU A 93 0.35 9.06 -3.23
N VAL A 94 -0.88 9.40 -2.85
CA VAL A 94 -2.09 8.78 -3.39
C VAL A 94 -2.50 9.56 -4.63
N VAL A 95 -2.60 8.86 -5.76
CA VAL A 95 -3.11 9.44 -7.01
C VAL A 95 -4.30 8.65 -7.51
N GLU A 96 -5.32 9.37 -7.98
CA GLU A 96 -6.47 8.79 -8.66
C GLU A 96 -6.21 8.78 -10.17
N ILE A 97 -6.35 7.61 -10.78
CA ILE A 97 -6.18 7.40 -12.21
C ILE A 97 -7.52 6.91 -12.78
N ASP A 98 -8.02 7.61 -13.78
CA ASP A 98 -9.16 7.13 -14.56
C ASP A 98 -8.71 6.00 -15.49
N VAL A 99 -9.18 4.79 -15.19
CA VAL A 99 -8.95 3.63 -16.04
C VAL A 99 -10.25 3.32 -16.77
N GLU A 100 -10.20 3.41 -18.10
CA GLU A 100 -11.33 3.03 -18.95
C GLU A 100 -11.73 1.58 -18.63
N GLU A 101 -13.03 1.35 -18.44
CA GLU A 101 -13.69 0.08 -18.04
C GLU A 101 -13.76 -0.21 -16.53
N THR A 102 -12.74 0.13 -15.74
CA THR A 102 -12.77 -0.11 -14.27
C THR A 102 -13.22 1.10 -13.45
N GLY A 103 -13.23 2.30 -14.05
CA GLY A 103 -13.49 3.55 -13.36
C GLY A 103 -12.25 4.11 -12.63
N PRO A 104 -12.42 5.14 -11.79
CA PRO A 104 -11.31 5.76 -11.07
C PRO A 104 -10.68 4.79 -10.07
N VAL A 105 -9.38 4.58 -10.17
CA VAL A 105 -8.59 3.73 -9.28
C VAL A 105 -7.60 4.61 -8.51
N ARG A 106 -7.59 4.47 -7.18
CA ARG A 106 -6.55 5.08 -6.32
C ARG A 106 -5.36 4.15 -6.21
N ILE A 107 -4.18 4.70 -6.46
CA ILE A 107 -2.90 4.00 -6.27
C ILE A 107 -2.00 4.79 -5.34
N VAL A 108 -1.08 4.11 -4.67
CA VAL A 108 0.03 4.74 -3.95
C VAL A 108 1.30 4.59 -4.76
N THR A 109 2.00 5.70 -4.99
CA THR A 109 3.26 5.70 -5.73
C THR A 109 4.18 6.80 -5.22
N ASP A 110 5.44 6.80 -5.65
CA ASP A 110 6.37 7.87 -5.26
C ASP A 110 6.11 9.17 -6.02
N ALA A 111 6.48 10.31 -5.42
CA ALA A 111 6.24 11.64 -5.97
C ALA A 111 6.72 11.83 -7.42
N THR A 112 7.81 11.15 -7.83
CA THR A 112 8.31 11.22 -9.21
C THR A 112 7.33 10.59 -10.18
N THR A 113 6.80 9.43 -9.83
CA THR A 113 5.82 8.69 -10.64
C THR A 113 4.47 9.39 -10.63
N ALA A 114 4.03 9.90 -9.48
CA ALA A 114 2.79 10.66 -9.32
C ALA A 114 2.74 11.90 -10.23
N SER A 115 3.89 12.52 -10.47
CA SER A 115 4.02 13.72 -11.31
C SER A 115 4.26 13.45 -12.80
N ASP A 116 4.36 12.18 -13.22
CA ASP A 116 4.70 11.79 -14.61
C ASP A 116 3.48 11.17 -15.33
N PRO A 117 2.78 11.93 -16.19
CA PRO A 117 1.60 11.44 -16.91
C PRO A 117 1.86 10.22 -17.78
N ALA A 118 3.10 10.05 -18.30
CA ALA A 118 3.42 8.89 -19.12
C ALA A 118 3.47 7.62 -18.27
N ARG A 119 4.07 7.70 -17.07
CA ARG A 119 4.09 6.58 -16.11
C ARG A 119 2.70 6.25 -15.60
N LEU A 120 1.86 7.26 -15.31
CA LEU A 120 0.48 7.02 -14.91
C LEU A 120 -0.32 6.33 -16.04
N GLY A 121 -0.07 6.69 -17.30
CA GLY A 121 -0.63 6.01 -18.46
C GLY A 121 -0.21 4.53 -18.55
N GLU A 122 1.09 4.24 -18.34
CA GLU A 122 1.58 2.86 -18.29
C GLU A 122 0.91 2.03 -17.17
N ILE A 123 0.70 2.63 -16.00
CA ILE A 123 -0.01 1.99 -14.88
C ILE A 123 -1.49 1.75 -15.24
N ALA A 124 -2.16 2.72 -15.85
CA ALA A 124 -3.54 2.57 -16.29
C ALA A 124 -3.70 1.41 -17.30
N ASP A 125 -2.79 1.31 -18.27
CA ASP A 125 -2.79 0.24 -19.27
C ASP A 125 -2.54 -1.12 -18.61
N TYR A 126 -1.63 -1.19 -17.63
CA TYR A 126 -1.37 -2.40 -16.86
C TYR A 126 -2.61 -2.86 -16.07
N ILE A 127 -3.28 -1.93 -15.38
CA ILE A 127 -4.51 -2.22 -14.62
C ILE A 127 -5.61 -2.72 -15.55
N ARG A 128 -5.80 -2.07 -16.70
CA ARG A 128 -6.80 -2.48 -17.70
C ARG A 128 -6.55 -3.90 -18.20
N GLU A 129 -5.32 -4.21 -18.61
CA GLU A 129 -4.98 -5.54 -19.10
C GLU A 129 -5.14 -6.60 -18.00
N ARG A 130 -4.76 -6.29 -16.77
CA ARG A 130 -4.97 -7.20 -15.63
C ARG A 130 -6.45 -7.45 -15.37
N HIS A 131 -7.29 -6.42 -15.42
CA HIS A 131 -8.74 -6.57 -15.27
C HIS A 131 -9.33 -7.46 -16.38
N ARG A 132 -8.92 -7.24 -17.63
CA ARG A 132 -9.32 -8.05 -18.78
C ARG A 132 -8.97 -9.54 -18.59
N GLN A 133 -7.76 -9.82 -18.12
CA GLN A 133 -7.32 -11.19 -17.81
C GLN A 133 -8.14 -11.83 -16.69
N THR A 134 -8.45 -11.08 -15.63
CA THR A 134 -9.31 -11.57 -14.54
C THR A 134 -10.72 -11.89 -15.04
N GLU A 135 -11.33 -11.03 -15.86
CA GLU A 135 -12.66 -11.29 -16.43
C GLU A 135 -12.65 -12.48 -17.41
N GLU A 136 -11.59 -12.64 -18.21
CA GLU A 136 -11.41 -13.83 -19.07
C GLU A 136 -11.34 -15.12 -18.23
N LEU A 137 -10.54 -15.11 -17.15
CA LEU A 137 -10.43 -16.25 -16.23
C LEU A 137 -11.77 -16.54 -15.55
N ARG A 138 -12.50 -15.51 -15.11
CA ARG A 138 -13.84 -15.67 -14.52
C ARG A 138 -14.80 -16.31 -15.51
N GLY A 139 -14.84 -15.85 -16.75
CA GLY A 139 -15.68 -16.42 -17.80
C GLY A 139 -15.36 -17.89 -18.10
N ILE A 140 -14.07 -18.27 -18.09
CA ILE A 140 -13.66 -19.67 -18.24
C ILE A 140 -14.14 -20.51 -17.05
N ALA A 141 -13.97 -20.01 -15.83
CA ALA A 141 -14.42 -20.69 -14.61
C ALA A 141 -15.95 -20.89 -14.61
N GLU A 142 -16.71 -19.85 -14.96
CA GLU A 142 -18.18 -19.90 -15.08
C GLU A 142 -18.64 -20.97 -16.09
N VAL A 143 -18.03 -21.02 -17.29
CA VAL A 143 -18.38 -22.01 -18.32
C VAL A 143 -17.93 -23.43 -17.92
N SER A 144 -16.86 -23.54 -17.14
CA SER A 144 -16.29 -24.83 -16.70
C SER A 144 -16.93 -25.37 -15.41
N GLY A 145 -17.83 -24.60 -14.77
CA GLY A 145 -18.41 -24.94 -13.47
C GLY A 145 -17.39 -24.93 -12.33
N LEU A 146 -16.31 -24.15 -12.46
CA LEU A 146 -15.30 -23.95 -11.43
C LEU A 146 -15.66 -22.74 -10.54
N PRO A 147 -15.17 -22.69 -9.28
CA PRO A 147 -15.33 -21.49 -8.44
C PRO A 147 -14.72 -20.26 -9.10
N THR A 148 -15.31 -19.09 -8.85
CA THR A 148 -14.87 -17.78 -9.39
C THR A 148 -14.26 -16.86 -8.33
N ASP A 149 -14.19 -17.34 -7.08
CA ASP A 149 -13.69 -16.56 -5.95
C ASP A 149 -12.16 -16.67 -5.91
N PHE A 150 -11.50 -15.87 -6.74
CA PHE A 150 -10.04 -15.69 -6.81
C PHE A 150 -9.69 -14.22 -6.61
#